data_AF-S7WB77-F1
#
_entry.id   AF-S7WB77-F1
#
_cell.length_a   1.000
_cell.length_b   1.000
_cell.length_c   1.000
_cell.angle_alpha   90.00
_cell.angle_beta   90.00
_cell.angle_gamma   90.00
#
_symmetry.space_group_name_H-M   'P 1'
#
loop_
_entity.id
_entity.type
_entity.pdbx_description
1 polymer ?
#
loop_
_entity_poly.entity_id
_entity_poly.type
_entity_poly.pdbx_seq_one_letter_code
_entity_poly.pdbx_strand_id
1 'polypeptide(L)' 'MFAPKFSFEQEQQFFLEIQQSIENNSFDRLILSQYKGEMTDLEKMNFRIIELQNQSMLSCLYH' A
#
# COMPACT_ATOMS: atom_id res chain seq x y z
N MET A 1 -6.04 -13.74 -15.34
CA MET A 1 -5.03 -13.37 -14.32
C MET A 1 -4.37 -12.09 -14.81
N PHE A 2 -4.57 -10.96 -14.13
CA PHE A 2 -3.86 -9.74 -14.48
C PHE A 2 -2.38 -9.94 -14.12
N ALA A 3 -1.50 -10.00 -15.12
CA ALA A 3 -0.06 -9.97 -14.91
C ALA A 3 0.39 -8.54 -15.23
N PRO A 4 0.60 -7.68 -14.21
CA PRO A 4 1.14 -6.34 -14.45
C PRO A 4 2.46 -6.44 -15.23
N LYS A 5 2.58 -5.67 -16.31
CA LYS A 5 3.87 -5.48 -17.00
C LYS A 5 4.64 -4.42 -16.23
N PHE A 6 5.55 -4.87 -15.37
CA PHE A 6 6.47 -3.97 -14.68
C PHE A 6 7.53 -3.45 -15.64
N SER A 7 7.86 -2.17 -15.49
CA SER A 7 8.92 -1.54 -16.30
C SER A 7 10.29 -1.63 -15.62
N PHE A 8 10.32 -1.93 -14.32
CA PHE A 8 11.52 -1.99 -13.49
C PHE A 8 11.44 -3.16 -12.48
N GLU A 9 12.58 -3.80 -12.18
CA GLU A 9 12.65 -4.90 -11.20
C GLU A 9 12.22 -4.47 -9.80
N GLN A 10 12.54 -3.23 -9.41
CA GLN A 10 12.16 -2.67 -8.11
C GLN A 10 10.65 -2.53 -7.96
N GLU A 11 9.96 -2.15 -9.04
CA GLU A 11 8.50 -2.07 -9.08
C GLU A 11 7.91 -3.48 -8.88
N GLN A 12 8.41 -4.47 -9.63
CA GLN A 12 7.98 -5.85 -9.48
C GLN A 12 8.17 -6.38 -8.05
N GLN A 13 9.35 -6.14 -7.47
CA GLN A 13 9.65 -6.59 -6.11
C GLN A 13 8.70 -5.95 -5.08
N PHE A 14 8.47 -4.64 -5.19
CA PHE A 14 7.54 -3.91 -4.31
C PHE A 14 6.12 -4.51 -4.34
N PHE A 15 5.58 -4.76 -5.53
CA PHE A 15 4.24 -5.36 -5.67
C PHE A 15 4.18 -6.79 -5.12
N LEU A 16 5.22 -7.61 -5.36
CA LEU A 16 5.29 -8.97 -4.83
C LEU A 16 5.32 -8.98 -3.31
N GLU A 17 6.10 -8.09 -2.68
CA GLU A 17 6.19 -7.99 -1.21
C GLU A 17 4.85 -7.57 -0.60
N ILE A 18 4.17 -6.57 -1.19
CA ILE A 18 2.83 -6.16 -0.73
C ILE A 18 1.85 -7.32 -0.86
N GLN A 19 1.80 -7.98 -2.02
CA GLN A 19 0.89 -9.10 -2.24
C GLN A 19 1.12 -10.21 -1.21
N GLN A 20 2.37 -10.64 -1.03
CA GLN A 20 2.73 -11.68 -0.07
C GLN A 20 2.36 -11.28 1.37
N SER A 21 2.56 -10.01 1.74
CA SER A 21 2.21 -9.56 3.08
C SER A 21 0.69 -9.57 3.34
N ILE A 22 -0.13 -9.26 2.33
CA ILE A 22 -1.59 -9.35 2.44
C ILE A 22 -2.02 -10.81 2.55
N GLU A 23 -1.51 -11.68 1.67
CA GLU A 23 -1.82 -13.11 1.66
C GLU A 23 -1.42 -13.82 2.96
N ASN A 24 -0.31 -13.41 3.56
CA ASN A 24 0.20 -13.96 4.82
C ASN A 24 -0.41 -13.31 6.08
N ASN A 25 -1.39 -12.40 5.94
CA ASN A 25 -1.95 -11.60 7.04
C ASN A 25 -0.87 -10.86 7.86
N SER A 26 0.23 -10.45 7.23
CA SER A 26 1.33 -9.69 7.84
C SER A 26 1.43 -8.24 7.35
N PHE A 27 0.52 -7.81 6.48
CA PHE A 27 0.41 -6.42 6.04
C PHE A 27 -0.09 -5.53 7.18
N ASP A 28 0.76 -4.60 7.64
CA ASP A 28 0.41 -3.59 8.65
C ASP A 28 -0.12 -2.31 7.99
N ARG A 29 0.71 -1.64 7.20
CA ARG A 29 0.36 -0.35 6.55
C ARG A 29 1.22 -0.07 5.33
N LEU A 30 0.62 0.59 4.33
CA LEU A 30 1.34 1.31 3.27
C LEU A 30 1.05 2.80 3.38
N ILE A 31 2.08 3.64 3.33
CA ILE A 31 1.95 5.11 3.29
C ILE A 31 2.56 5.61 1.98
N LEU A 32 1.74 6.26 1.16
CA LEU A 32 2.21 6.98 -0.02
C LEU A 32 2.12 8.48 0.29
N SER A 33 3.25 9.16 0.32
CA SER A 33 3.31 10.60 0.57
C SER A 33 4.07 11.29 -0.55
N GLN A 34 3.64 12.49 -0.95
CA GLN A 34 4.44 13.32 -1.86
C GLN A 34 5.70 13.77 -1.14
N TYR A 35 6.88 13.30 -1.52
CA TYR A 35 8.13 13.84 -0.94
C TYR A 35 8.57 15.09 -1.72
N LYS A 36 8.49 16.26 -1.08
CA LYS A 36 9.01 17.54 -1.60
C LYS A 36 9.89 18.27 -0.57
N GLY A 37 10.81 17.57 0.07
CA GLY A 37 11.80 18.18 0.97
C GLY A 37 11.17 18.91 2.17
N GLU A 38 11.09 20.25 2.12
CA GLU A 38 10.81 21.14 3.26
C GLU A 38 9.32 21.28 3.66
N MET A 39 8.40 20.59 2.99
CA MET A 39 6.98 20.64 3.37
C MET A 39 6.74 19.83 4.66
N THR A 40 6.31 20.52 5.72
CA THR A 40 6.05 19.95 7.06
C THR A 40 4.79 19.10 7.11
N ASP A 41 3.77 19.44 6.33
CA ASP A 41 2.51 18.69 6.22
C ASP A 41 2.38 18.12 4.80
N LEU A 42 2.84 16.89 4.63
CA LEU A 42 2.74 16.18 3.36
C LEU A 42 1.38 15.49 3.24
N GLU A 43 0.70 15.78 2.14
CA GLU A 43 -0.44 14.98 1.72
C GLU A 43 -0.02 13.52 1.57
N LYS A 44 -0.80 12.62 2.17
CA LYS A 44 -0.50 11.20 2.23
C LYS A 44 -1.74 10.34 2.16
N MET A 45 -1.60 9.22 1.47
CA MET A 45 -2.55 8.11 1.48
C MET A 45 -2.05 7.05 2.45
N ASN A 46 -2.85 6.74 3.46
CA ASN A 46 -2.58 5.67 4.41
C ASN A 46 -3.49 4.49 4.09
N PHE A 47 -2.89 3.36 3.75
CA PHE A 47 -3.58 2.12 3.46
C PHE A 47 -3.41 1.15 4.63
N ARG A 48 -4.49 0.52 5.07
CA ARG A 48 -4.49 -0.52 6.12
C ARG A 48 -5.60 -1.54 5.88
N ILE A 49 -5.39 -2.77 6.31
CA ILE A 49 -6.48 -3.74 6.39
C ILE A 49 -7.32 -3.40 7.63
N ILE A 50 -8.64 -3.36 7.47
CA ILE A 50 -9.61 -3.21 8.56
C ILE A 50 -10.62 -4.35 8.49
N GLU A 51 -11.18 -4.69 9.64
CA GLU A 51 -12.33 -5.59 9.73
C GLU A 51 -13.60 -4.75 9.85
N LEU A 52 -14.50 -4.88 8.87
CA LEU A 52 -15.82 -4.29 8.92
C LEU A 52 -16.86 -5.40 8.74
N GLN A 53 -17.74 -5.57 9.73
CA GLN A 53 -18.80 -6.60 9.68
C GLN A 53 -18.26 -8.01 9.37
N ASN A 54 -17.10 -8.38 9.96
CA ASN A 54 -16.38 -9.64 9.71
C ASN A 54 -15.88 -9.83 8.27
N GLN A 55 -15.67 -8.72 7.54
CA GLN A 55 -15.02 -8.73 6.24
C GLN A 55 -13.74 -7.88 6.29
N SER A 56 -12.63 -8.50 5.89
CA SER A 56 -11.36 -7.80 5.70
C SER A 56 -11.47 -6.88 4.49
N MET A 57 -11.23 -5.60 4.69
CA MET A 57 -11.24 -4.59 3.63
C MET A 57 -9.95 -3.78 3.65
N LEU A 58 -9.46 -3.39 2.47
CA LEU A 58 -8.41 -2.39 2.35
C LEU A 58 -9.01 -0.99 2.50
N SER A 59 -8.68 -0.32 3.61
CA SER A 59 -9.05 1.08 3.85
C SER A 59 -7.96 2.00 3.33
N CYS A 60 -8.35 3.06 2.62
CA CYS A 60 -7.46 4.16 2.26
C CYS A 60 -7.99 5.46 2.87
N LEU A 61 -7.11 6.17 3.61
CA LEU A 61 -7.37 7.50 4.14
C LEU A 61 -6.41 8.49 3.54
N TYR A 62 -6.95 9.54 2.92
CA TYR A 62 -6.20 10.66 2.38
C TYR A 62 -6.23 11.83 3.37
N HIS A 63 -5.05 12.32 3.73
CA HIS A 63 -4.80 13.43 4.65
C HIS A 63 -3.84 14.42 4.03
#